data_AF-A0A1S1N5F4-F1
#
_entry.id   AF-A0A1S1N5F4-F1
#
_cell.length_a   1.000
_cell.length_b   1.000
_cell.length_c   1.000
_cell.angle_alpha   90.00
_cell.angle_beta   90.00
_cell.angle_gamma   90.00
#
_symmetry.space_group_name_H-M   'P 1'
#
loop_
_entity.id
_entity.type
_entity.pdbx_description
1 polymer ?
#
loop_
_entity_poly.entity_id
_entity_poly.type
_entity_poly.pdbx_seq_one_letter_code
_entity_poly.pdbx_strand_id
1 'polypeptide(L)'
;MKTKIALSLLAIASTITFAQVESTEQLVQNIEQDGVVTFDKAVVEVSKVDGVFATSATTYYSPRVWVRGYLESFFVNPTNGNQFCEERGHNQEVTGSTIKCGEDESSYANYDWYGKAWTKKSTGSKNQCYQLYSTIKCQ
;
A
#
# COMPACT_ATOMS: atom_id res chain seq x y z
N MET A 1 13.98 71.35 -33.88
CA MET A 1 13.03 71.57 -32.77
C MET A 1 11.61 71.34 -33.27
N LYS A 2 10.95 70.27 -32.80
CA LYS A 2 9.50 70.20 -32.49
C LYS A 2 9.19 68.78 -32.00
N THR A 3 8.98 68.73 -30.71
CA THR A 3 8.38 67.70 -29.86
C THR A 3 7.07 67.17 -30.44
N LYS A 4 6.78 65.87 -30.30
CA LYS A 4 5.56 65.32 -29.66
C LYS A 4 5.79 63.89 -29.19
N ILE A 5 5.60 63.71 -27.88
CA ILE A 5 5.49 62.44 -27.17
C ILE A 5 4.04 61.96 -27.34
N ALA A 6 3.83 60.70 -27.68
CA ALA A 6 2.53 60.04 -27.58
C ALA A 6 2.69 58.81 -26.68
N LEU A 7 2.08 58.91 -25.50
CA LEU A 7 2.01 57.91 -24.46
C LEU A 7 0.88 56.93 -24.84
N SER A 8 1.19 55.66 -25.14
CA SER A 8 0.15 54.63 -25.24
C SER A 8 0.23 53.71 -24.03
N LEU A 9 -0.82 53.79 -23.19
CA LEU A 9 -1.09 52.85 -22.10
C LEU A 9 -1.20 51.42 -22.66
N LEU A 10 -0.38 50.51 -22.14
CA LEU A 10 -0.56 49.08 -22.35
C LEU A 10 -1.10 48.47 -21.05
N ALA A 11 -2.34 48.00 -21.10
CA ALA A 11 -3.05 47.38 -20.00
C ALA A 11 -2.39 46.04 -19.62
N ILE A 12 -2.12 45.84 -18.34
CA ILE A 12 -1.63 44.57 -17.79
C ILE A 12 -2.85 43.66 -17.63
N ALA A 13 -3.00 42.68 -18.52
CA ALA A 13 -3.93 41.58 -18.31
C ALA A 13 -3.30 40.58 -17.33
N SER A 14 -3.71 40.62 -16.07
CA SER A 14 -3.40 39.58 -15.09
C SER A 14 -4.25 38.34 -15.40
N THR A 15 -3.64 37.33 -16.02
CA THR A 15 -4.23 35.99 -16.06
C THR A 15 -4.09 35.37 -14.68
N ILE A 16 -5.21 35.20 -13.98
CA ILE A 16 -5.30 34.29 -12.84
C ILE A 16 -5.27 32.88 -13.43
N THR A 17 -4.13 32.20 -13.32
CA THR A 17 -4.06 30.76 -13.58
C THR A 17 -4.75 30.07 -12.41
N PHE A 18 -5.98 29.61 -12.61
CA PHE A 18 -6.56 28.62 -11.71
C PHE A 18 -5.82 27.31 -11.96
N ALA A 19 -4.98 26.89 -11.01
CA ALA A 19 -4.44 25.53 -10.99
C ALA A 19 -5.63 24.56 -10.88
N GLN A 20 -5.86 23.78 -11.94
CA GLN A 20 -6.92 22.77 -11.97
C GLN A 20 -6.51 21.59 -11.09
N VAL A 21 -7.35 21.35 -10.07
CA VAL A 21 -7.75 20.06 -9.47
C VAL A 21 -6.81 18.87 -9.72
N GLU A 22 -5.98 18.59 -8.72
CA GLU A 22 -4.99 17.50 -8.67
C GLU A 22 -5.58 16.20 -8.06
N SER A 23 -6.86 15.89 -8.28
CA SER A 23 -7.55 14.80 -7.53
C SER A 23 -8.07 13.62 -8.36
N THR A 24 -8.03 13.70 -9.70
CA THR A 24 -8.59 12.63 -10.56
C THR A 24 -7.56 11.62 -11.03
N GLU A 25 -6.33 12.02 -11.36
CA GLU A 25 -5.28 11.07 -11.81
C GLU A 25 -4.80 10.14 -10.69
N GLN A 26 -4.68 10.64 -9.46
CA GLN A 26 -4.31 9.84 -8.29
C GLN A 26 -5.34 8.75 -7.99
N LEU A 27 -6.64 9.05 -8.12
CA LEU A 27 -7.70 8.06 -7.86
C LEU A 27 -7.68 6.94 -8.91
N VAL A 28 -7.38 7.25 -10.17
CA VAL A 28 -7.33 6.28 -11.27
C VAL A 28 -6.13 5.33 -11.12
N GLN A 29 -4.93 5.84 -10.79
CA GLN A 29 -3.77 4.98 -10.52
C GLN A 29 -3.98 4.07 -9.30
N ASN A 30 -4.66 4.58 -8.28
CA ASN A 30 -4.97 3.82 -7.07
C ASN A 30 -6.00 2.69 -7.31
N ILE A 31 -6.83 2.77 -8.35
CA ILE A 31 -7.76 1.69 -8.75
C ILE A 31 -7.03 0.59 -9.54
N GLU A 32 -6.04 0.94 -10.36
CA GLU A 32 -5.22 -0.04 -11.09
C GLU A 32 -4.40 -0.92 -10.14
N GLN A 33 -4.02 -0.38 -8.98
CA GLN A 33 -3.27 -1.11 -7.95
C GLN A 33 -4.14 -1.97 -7.03
N ASP A 34 -5.45 -2.05 -7.23
CA ASP A 34 -6.34 -2.81 -6.34
C ASP A 34 -5.92 -4.29 -6.23
N GLY A 35 -5.83 -4.78 -4.99
CA GLY A 35 -5.35 -6.12 -4.67
C GLY A 35 -3.84 -6.30 -4.68
N VAL A 36 -3.04 -5.30 -5.08
CA VAL A 36 -1.57 -5.42 -5.08
C VAL A 36 -1.00 -5.31 -3.67
N VAL A 37 -0.24 -6.32 -3.24
CA VAL A 37 0.52 -6.29 -1.99
C VAL A 37 1.82 -5.49 -2.09
N THR A 38 2.21 -4.85 -0.98
CA THR A 38 3.42 -4.04 -0.84
C THR A 38 4.02 -4.17 0.57
N PHE A 39 5.22 -3.64 0.76
CA PHE A 39 5.99 -3.70 2.01
C PHE A 39 7.05 -2.60 2.03
N ASP A 40 7.57 -2.26 3.22
CA ASP A 40 8.59 -1.21 3.37
C ASP A 40 10.00 -1.75 3.15
N LYS A 41 10.25 -2.97 3.63
CA LYS A 41 11.57 -3.63 3.59
C LYS A 41 11.40 -5.13 3.53
N ALA A 42 12.30 -5.81 2.83
CA ALA A 42 12.44 -7.27 2.86
C ALA A 42 13.82 -7.64 3.38
N VAL A 43 13.89 -8.67 4.24
CA VAL A 43 15.14 -9.30 4.69
C VAL A 43 15.12 -10.74 4.23
N VAL A 44 16.07 -11.10 3.38
CA VAL A 44 16.20 -12.45 2.83
C VAL A 44 17.17 -13.24 3.69
N GLU A 45 16.70 -14.35 4.24
CA GLU A 45 17.54 -15.34 4.89
C GLU A 45 18.08 -16.31 3.84
N VAL A 46 19.39 -16.46 3.80
CA VAL A 46 20.09 -17.40 2.91
C VAL A 46 20.76 -18.47 3.74
N SER A 47 20.52 -19.73 3.37
CA SER A 47 21.21 -20.88 3.92
C SER A 47 22.22 -21.43 2.90
N LYS A 48 23.26 -22.08 3.40
CA LYS A 48 24.25 -22.76 2.57
C LYS A 48 24.13 -24.25 2.78
N VAL A 49 23.79 -24.98 1.72
CA VAL A 49 23.71 -26.44 1.71
C VAL A 49 24.68 -26.94 0.64
N ASP A 50 25.66 -27.75 1.03
CA ASP A 50 26.67 -28.33 0.13
C ASP A 50 27.39 -27.34 -0.80
N GLY A 51 27.65 -26.13 -0.31
CA GLY A 51 28.34 -25.09 -1.09
C GLY A 51 27.41 -24.17 -1.89
N VAL A 52 26.14 -24.52 -2.04
CA VAL A 52 25.12 -23.75 -2.77
C VAL A 52 24.35 -22.85 -1.80
N PHE A 53 24.20 -21.58 -2.15
CA PHE A 53 23.32 -20.66 -1.43
C PHE A 53 21.87 -20.85 -1.89
N ALA A 54 20.97 -21.09 -0.96
CA ALA A 54 19.53 -21.15 -1.19
C ALA A 54 18.83 -20.10 -0.31
N THR A 55 17.77 -19.50 -0.82
CA THR A 55 16.89 -18.67 0.02
C THR A 55 16.10 -19.60 0.93
N SER A 56 16.24 -19.43 2.25
CA SER A 56 15.52 -20.23 3.23
C SER A 56 14.18 -19.60 3.62
N ALA A 57 14.12 -18.27 3.69
CA ALA A 57 12.89 -17.52 3.96
C ALA A 57 13.09 -16.03 3.65
N THR A 58 12.00 -15.28 3.50
CA THR A 58 12.03 -13.82 3.40
C THR A 58 11.08 -13.20 4.42
N THR A 59 11.57 -12.23 5.20
CA THR A 59 10.75 -11.45 6.12
C THR A 59 10.43 -10.09 5.51
N TYR A 60 9.15 -9.82 5.30
CA TYR A 60 8.63 -8.54 4.83
C TYR A 60 8.15 -7.69 6.01
N TYR A 61 8.56 -6.42 6.05
CA TYR A 61 8.23 -5.46 7.09
C TYR A 61 7.12 -4.52 6.62
N SER A 62 6.19 -4.21 7.53
CA SER A 62 5.00 -3.40 7.25
C SER A 62 4.22 -3.88 6.01
N PRO A 63 3.87 -5.17 5.91
CA PRO A 63 3.14 -5.66 4.75
C PRO A 63 1.76 -4.99 4.69
N ARG A 64 1.39 -4.54 3.49
CA ARG A 64 0.14 -3.81 3.21
C ARG A 64 -0.41 -4.24 1.85
N VAL A 65 -1.68 -3.93 1.61
CA VAL A 65 -2.35 -4.23 0.34
C VAL A 65 -3.23 -3.07 -0.07
N TRP A 66 -3.26 -2.77 -1.36
CA TRP A 66 -4.17 -1.79 -1.91
C TRP A 66 -5.58 -2.37 -1.97
N VAL A 67 -6.55 -1.68 -1.37
CA VAL A 67 -7.97 -2.03 -1.44
C VAL A 67 -8.78 -0.79 -1.80
N ARG A 68 -9.33 -0.79 -3.01
CA ARG A 68 -10.11 0.31 -3.59
C ARG A 68 -9.39 1.65 -3.48
N GLY A 69 -8.10 1.63 -3.79
CA GLY A 69 -7.25 2.81 -3.78
C GLY A 69 -6.80 3.34 -2.42
N TYR A 70 -6.93 2.52 -1.37
CA TYR A 70 -6.34 2.78 -0.07
C TYR A 70 -5.32 1.72 0.27
N LEU A 71 -4.17 2.13 0.81
CA LEU A 71 -3.16 1.20 1.25
C LEU A 71 -3.43 0.75 2.69
N GLU A 72 -3.84 -0.51 2.84
CA GLU A 72 -4.37 -1.05 4.09
C GLU A 72 -3.43 -2.05 4.75
N SER A 73 -3.39 -2.03 6.09
CA SER A 73 -2.92 -3.19 6.85
C SER A 73 -3.98 -4.30 6.78
N PHE A 74 -3.58 -5.56 6.97
CA PHE A 74 -4.50 -6.69 6.90
C PHE A 74 -4.43 -7.60 8.13
N PHE A 75 -5.55 -8.29 8.38
CA PHE A 75 -5.69 -9.17 9.54
C PHE A 75 -4.75 -10.37 9.49
N VAL A 76 -4.28 -10.80 10.67
CA VAL A 76 -3.52 -12.04 10.85
C VAL A 76 -4.45 -13.23 10.77
N ASN A 77 -4.26 -14.06 9.76
CA ASN A 77 -4.85 -15.40 9.61
C ASN A 77 -4.16 -16.15 8.46
N PRO A 78 -4.25 -17.50 8.43
CA PRO A 78 -3.57 -18.31 7.42
C PRO A 78 -3.90 -17.93 5.97
N THR A 79 -5.16 -17.59 5.69
CA THR A 79 -5.59 -17.22 4.34
C THR A 79 -4.91 -15.94 3.85
N ASN A 80 -4.90 -14.88 4.68
CA ASN A 80 -4.28 -13.62 4.33
C ASN A 80 -2.75 -13.73 4.23
N GLY A 81 -2.15 -14.45 5.18
CA GLY A 81 -0.69 -14.64 5.21
C GLY A 81 -0.19 -15.38 3.98
N ASN A 82 -0.82 -16.52 3.65
CA ASN A 82 -0.44 -17.29 2.47
C ASN A 82 -0.68 -16.51 1.18
N GLN A 83 -1.82 -15.82 1.05
CA GLN A 83 -2.09 -15.02 -0.14
C GLN A 83 -1.01 -13.95 -0.36
N PHE A 84 -0.60 -13.23 0.70
CA PHE A 84 0.49 -12.26 0.59
C PHE A 84 1.80 -12.93 0.13
N CYS A 85 2.13 -14.09 0.69
CA CYS A 85 3.34 -14.83 0.33
C CYS A 85 3.31 -15.33 -1.12
N GLU A 86 2.17 -15.85 -1.59
CA GLU A 86 1.95 -16.31 -2.97
C GLU A 86 2.12 -15.18 -3.99
N GLU A 87 1.56 -13.99 -3.73
CA GLU A 87 1.73 -12.80 -4.58
C GLU A 87 3.18 -12.28 -4.61
N ARG A 88 4.01 -12.75 -3.67
CA ARG A 88 5.45 -12.47 -3.63
C ARG A 88 6.32 -13.61 -4.17
N GLY A 89 5.71 -14.68 -4.68
CA GLY A 89 6.38 -15.82 -5.29
C GLY A 89 6.87 -16.88 -4.31
N HIS A 90 6.36 -16.86 -3.07
CA HIS A 90 6.60 -17.89 -2.06
C HIS A 90 5.43 -18.87 -1.99
N ASN A 91 5.62 -20.03 -1.37
CA ASN A 91 4.56 -21.03 -1.27
C ASN A 91 3.60 -20.74 -0.11
N GLN A 92 4.10 -20.21 1.01
CA GLN A 92 3.29 -20.01 2.21
C GLN A 92 3.92 -19.03 3.22
N GLU A 93 3.12 -18.62 4.19
CA GLU A 93 3.62 -18.05 5.44
C GLU A 93 4.27 -19.14 6.30
N VAL A 94 5.39 -18.80 6.95
CA VAL A 94 6.06 -19.65 7.93
C VAL A 94 6.20 -18.96 9.29
N THR A 95 6.56 -19.74 10.31
CA THR A 95 6.75 -19.21 11.67
C THR A 95 7.81 -18.11 11.71
N GLY A 96 7.52 -17.03 12.46
CA GLY A 96 8.43 -15.89 12.64
C GLY A 96 7.82 -14.54 12.26
N SER A 97 6.60 -14.52 11.72
CA SER A 97 5.79 -13.30 11.56
C SER A 97 5.53 -12.63 12.92
N THR A 98 5.40 -11.30 12.91
CA THR A 98 5.10 -10.51 14.12
C THR A 98 3.83 -9.70 13.93
N ILE A 99 3.18 -9.39 15.04
CA ILE A 99 1.88 -8.71 15.06
C ILE A 99 1.99 -7.29 15.60
N LYS A 100 1.08 -6.43 15.16
CA LYS A 100 0.76 -5.14 15.78
C LYS A 100 -0.73 -5.08 16.08
N CYS A 101 -1.12 -4.24 17.04
CA CYS A 101 -2.53 -4.01 17.34
C CYS A 101 -3.11 -2.95 16.40
N GLY A 102 -4.20 -3.29 15.74
CA GLY A 102 -5.09 -2.34 15.08
C GLY A 102 -6.09 -1.74 16.07
N GLU A 103 -6.57 -0.56 15.71
CA GLU A 103 -7.57 0.23 16.42
C GLU A 103 -8.97 -0.40 16.28
N ASP A 104 -9.84 -0.08 17.23
CA ASP A 104 -11.28 -0.29 17.09
C ASP A 104 -11.90 0.75 16.14
N GLU A 105 -13.15 0.51 15.76
CA GLU A 105 -13.92 1.40 14.87
C GLU A 105 -13.23 1.75 13.54
N SER A 106 -12.36 0.85 13.09
CA SER A 106 -11.55 0.96 11.88
C SER A 106 -11.97 -0.09 10.84
N SER A 107 -11.24 -0.14 9.74
CA SER A 107 -11.36 -1.20 8.75
C SER A 107 -9.98 -1.62 8.28
N TYR A 108 -9.77 -2.92 8.11
CA TYR A 108 -8.53 -3.48 7.61
C TYR A 108 -8.81 -4.45 6.47
N ALA A 109 -7.79 -4.73 5.67
CA ALA A 109 -7.92 -5.63 4.55
C ALA A 109 -8.04 -7.10 5.01
N ASN A 110 -8.83 -7.85 4.27
CA ASN A 110 -9.05 -9.28 4.44
C ASN A 110 -9.23 -9.93 3.07
N TYR A 111 -8.51 -11.02 2.83
CA TYR A 111 -8.63 -11.75 1.59
C TYR A 111 -9.88 -12.64 1.63
N ASP A 112 -10.74 -12.48 0.64
CA ASP A 112 -11.86 -13.37 0.38
C ASP A 112 -11.39 -14.48 -0.56
N TRP A 113 -11.21 -15.68 -0.02
CA TRP A 113 -10.77 -16.85 -0.80
C TRP A 113 -11.76 -17.25 -1.89
N TYR A 114 -13.06 -17.04 -1.69
CA TYR A 114 -14.08 -17.41 -2.67
C TYR A 114 -14.13 -16.39 -3.82
N GLY A 115 -14.11 -15.11 -3.47
CA GLY A 115 -14.06 -14.01 -4.43
C GLY A 115 -12.69 -13.78 -5.07
N LYS A 116 -11.63 -14.42 -4.55
CA LYS A 116 -10.23 -14.24 -4.96
C LYS A 116 -9.81 -12.77 -4.97
N ALA A 117 -10.23 -12.03 -3.94
CA ALA A 117 -10.05 -10.59 -3.88
C ALA A 117 -9.80 -10.10 -2.45
N TRP A 118 -8.98 -9.05 -2.32
CA TRP A 118 -8.83 -8.31 -1.07
C TRP A 118 -10.02 -7.38 -0.86
N THR A 119 -10.58 -7.40 0.35
CA THR A 119 -11.74 -6.59 0.72
C THR A 119 -11.50 -5.90 2.06
N LYS A 120 -12.15 -4.74 2.28
CA LYS A 120 -12.14 -4.09 3.60
C LYS A 120 -13.15 -4.77 4.52
N LYS A 121 -12.72 -5.10 5.73
CA LYS A 121 -13.58 -5.61 6.80
C LYS A 121 -13.48 -4.70 8.02
N SER A 122 -14.63 -4.22 8.48
CA SER A 122 -14.72 -3.35 9.67
C SER A 122 -14.42 -4.14 10.95
N THR A 123 -13.73 -3.49 11.88
CA THR A 123 -13.46 -4.03 13.21
C THR A 123 -14.65 -3.84 14.16
N GLY A 124 -15.46 -2.80 13.96
CA GLY A 124 -16.55 -2.42 14.85
C GLY A 124 -16.07 -2.05 16.27
N SER A 125 -17.02 -1.79 17.17
CA SER A 125 -16.76 -1.20 18.50
C SER A 125 -16.62 -2.25 19.61
N LYS A 126 -15.76 -3.25 19.43
CA LYS A 126 -15.52 -4.30 20.46
C LYS A 126 -14.39 -3.96 21.44
N ASN A 127 -13.72 -2.81 21.27
CA ASN A 127 -12.62 -2.34 22.12
C ASN A 127 -11.59 -3.45 22.44
N GLN A 128 -11.02 -4.04 21.39
CA GLN A 128 -10.04 -5.13 21.49
C GLN A 128 -8.89 -4.89 20.52
N CYS A 129 -7.74 -5.51 20.78
CA CYS A 129 -6.64 -5.52 19.83
C CYS A 129 -6.99 -6.39 18.61
N TYR A 130 -7.08 -5.77 17.44
CA TYR A 130 -7.21 -6.48 16.18
C TYR A 130 -5.82 -6.84 15.68
N GLN A 131 -5.50 -8.13 15.59
CA GLN A 131 -4.18 -8.58 15.17
C GLN A 131 -3.96 -8.30 13.69
N LEU A 132 -2.96 -7.46 13.40
CA LEU A 132 -2.51 -7.13 12.05
C LEU A 132 -1.05 -7.53 11.91
N TYR A 133 -0.61 -7.89 10.69
CA TYR A 133 0.80 -8.17 10.47
C TYR A 133 1.63 -6.89 10.65
N SER A 134 2.67 -6.99 11.48
CA SER A 134 3.77 -6.01 11.56
C SER A 134 4.92 -6.46 10.67
N THR A 135 5.21 -7.76 10.70
CA THR A 135 6.07 -8.44 9.73
C THR A 135 5.43 -9.76 9.33
N ILE A 136 5.70 -10.21 8.10
CA ILE A 136 5.30 -11.53 7.61
C ILE A 136 6.51 -12.27 7.07
N LYS A 137 6.69 -13.54 7.47
CA LYS A 137 7.79 -14.39 7.00
C LYS A 137 7.25 -15.42 6.02
N CYS A 138 7.84 -15.47 4.83
CA CYS A 138 7.41 -16.34 3.72
C CYS A 138 8.52 -17.32 3.30
N GLN A 139 8.11 -18.48 2.77
CA GLN A 139 8.98 -19.51 2.18
C GLN A 139 8.26 -20.25 1.04
#